data_AF-A0A920T5G9-F1
#
_entry.id   AF-A0A920T5G9-F1
#
_cell.length_a   1.000
_cell.length_b   1.000
_cell.length_c   1.000
_cell.angle_alpha   90.00
_cell.angle_beta   90.00
_cell.angle_gamma   90.00
#
_symmetry.space_group_name_H-M   'P 1'
#
loop_
_entity.id
_entity.type
_entity.pdbx_description
1 polymer ?
#
loop_
_entity_poly.entity_id
_entity_poly.type
_entity_poly.pdbx_seq_one_letter_code
_entity_poly.pdbx_strand_id
1 'polypeptide(L)'
;MTRQRIRLSLLDSMSEECPTCHGSGRIMSRETLITRIDYWLRRYKSKHRSLKLKLELHPEIADFLKNNKKALRGLMWQNFTYISIEGNNDISRDEFRFLSSGNGQKEIEHVGIEHKKDKA
;
A
#
# COMPACT_ATOMS: atom_id res chain seq x y z
N MET A 1 -39.57 19.66 -12.65
CA MET A 1 -38.73 20.88 -12.61
C MET A 1 -37.28 20.49 -12.83
N THR A 2 -36.70 20.86 -13.97
CA THR A 2 -35.33 20.50 -14.37
C THR A 2 -34.39 21.67 -14.15
N ARG A 3 -33.35 21.46 -13.33
CA ARG A 3 -32.28 22.44 -13.08
C ARG A 3 -31.27 22.37 -14.24
N GLN A 4 -31.30 23.34 -15.14
CA GLN A 4 -30.32 23.47 -16.21
C GLN A 4 -28.99 23.95 -15.61
N ARG A 5 -27.93 23.13 -15.71
CA ARG A 5 -26.57 23.50 -15.27
C ARG A 5 -25.94 24.41 -16.31
N ILE A 6 -26.11 25.71 -16.12
CA ILE A 6 -25.38 26.75 -16.83
C ILE A 6 -24.30 27.20 -15.85
N ARG A 7 -23.04 26.78 -16.07
CA ARG A 7 -21.74 27.29 -15.60
C ARG A 7 -20.78 26.11 -15.42
N LEU A 8 -19.59 26.21 -16.02
CA LEU A 8 -18.40 25.50 -15.51
C LEU A 8 -18.33 25.80 -14.01
N SER A 9 -18.35 24.75 -13.20
CA SER A 9 -18.36 24.86 -11.75
C SER A 9 -17.13 25.66 -11.30
N LEU A 10 -17.30 26.88 -10.77
CA LEU A 10 -16.19 27.66 -10.19
C LEU A 10 -15.34 26.86 -9.20
N LEU A 11 -15.97 25.88 -8.54
CA LEU A 11 -15.33 24.90 -7.66
C LEU A 11 -14.21 24.12 -8.35
N ASP A 12 -14.40 23.69 -9.60
CA ASP A 12 -13.43 22.89 -10.36
C ASP A 12 -12.16 23.69 -10.70
N SER A 13 -12.28 25.02 -10.84
CA SER A 13 -11.13 25.91 -11.04
C SER A 13 -10.39 26.32 -9.76
N MET A 14 -10.94 26.03 -8.57
CA MET A 14 -10.35 26.43 -7.27
C MET A 14 -9.99 25.25 -6.36
N SER A 15 -10.35 24.03 -6.72
CA SER A 15 -10.06 22.84 -5.92
C SER A 15 -9.04 21.93 -6.60
N GLU A 16 -7.97 21.60 -5.88
CA GLU A 16 -7.06 20.52 -6.26
C GLU A 16 -7.52 19.20 -5.62
N GLU A 17 -7.26 18.09 -6.30
CA GLU A 17 -7.51 16.76 -5.75
C GLU A 17 -6.60 16.48 -4.55
N CYS A 18 -7.15 15.88 -3.49
CA CYS A 18 -6.34 15.52 -2.33
C CYS A 18 -5.32 14.44 -2.72
N PRO A 19 -4.01 14.64 -2.50
CA PRO A 19 -2.97 13.68 -2.90
C PRO A 19 -3.05 12.35 -2.13
N THR A 20 -3.78 12.31 -1.02
CA THR A 20 -3.88 11.12 -0.15
C THR A 20 -5.12 10.27 -0.43
N CYS A 21 -6.22 10.89 -0.90
CA CYS A 21 -7.48 10.18 -1.14
C CYS A 21 -8.03 10.37 -2.55
N HIS A 22 -7.39 11.19 -3.39
CA HIS A 22 -7.79 11.49 -4.78
C HIS A 22 -9.30 11.77 -4.93
N GLY A 23 -9.85 12.54 -3.98
CA GLY A 23 -11.28 12.89 -4.00
C GLY A 23 -12.24 11.82 -3.47
N SER A 24 -11.75 10.66 -3.02
CA SER A 24 -12.60 9.60 -2.41
C SER A 24 -13.05 9.93 -0.97
N GLY A 25 -12.40 10.89 -0.30
CA GLY A 25 -12.71 11.32 1.06
C GLY A 25 -12.42 10.28 2.15
N ARG A 26 -11.72 9.18 1.82
CA ARG A 26 -11.35 8.13 2.77
C ARG A 26 -9.90 7.70 2.54
N ILE A 27 -9.21 7.38 3.63
CA ILE A 27 -7.86 6.83 3.63
C ILE A 27 -7.97 5.42 4.21
N MET A 28 -7.24 4.45 3.67
CA MET A 28 -7.26 3.11 4.22
C MET A 28 -6.68 3.07 5.64
N SER A 29 -7.26 2.17 6.44
CA SER A 29 -6.78 1.90 7.79
C SER A 29 -5.57 0.98 7.77
N ARG A 30 -4.77 1.02 8.85
CA ARG A 30 -3.55 0.22 9.01
C ARG A 30 -3.85 -1.28 8.95
N GLU A 31 -5.00 -1.69 9.47
CA GLU A 31 -5.49 -3.07 9.47
C GLU A 31 -5.75 -3.57 8.04
N THR A 32 -6.31 -2.72 7.18
CA THR A 32 -6.55 -3.03 5.77
C THR A 32 -5.22 -3.21 5.03
N LEU A 33 -4.23 -2.36 5.32
CA LEU A 33 -2.88 -2.48 4.75
C LEU A 33 -2.21 -3.79 5.17
N ILE A 34 -2.28 -4.16 6.45
CA ILE A 34 -1.76 -5.46 6.95
C ILE A 34 -2.45 -6.64 6.24
N THR A 35 -3.76 -6.55 6.04
CA THR A 35 -4.52 -7.59 5.33
C THR A 35 -4.08 -7.71 3.87
N ARG A 36 -3.83 -6.60 3.17
CA ARG A 36 -3.29 -6.60 1.79
C ARG A 36 -1.89 -7.23 1.74
N ILE A 37 -1.03 -6.90 2.70
CA ILE A 37 0.29 -7.53 2.84
C ILE A 37 0.15 -9.05 3.00
N ASP A 38 -0.76 -9.54 3.84
CA ASP A 38 -0.99 -10.98 4.02
C ASP A 38 -1.46 -11.66 2.73
N TYR A 39 -2.45 -11.09 2.04
CA TYR A 39 -2.91 -11.61 0.74
C TYR A 39 -1.79 -11.64 -0.30
N TRP A 40 -0.96 -10.59 -0.35
CA TRP A 40 0.16 -10.53 -1.27
C TRP A 40 1.19 -11.62 -0.97
N LEU A 41 1.56 -11.80 0.31
CA LEU A 41 2.50 -12.85 0.73
C LEU A 41 2.01 -14.26 0.38
N ARG A 42 0.72 -14.52 0.57
CA ARG A 42 0.09 -15.79 0.16
C ARG A 42 0.26 -16.05 -1.33
N ARG A 43 0.00 -15.03 -2.17
CA ARG A 43 0.15 -15.11 -3.62
C ARG A 43 1.61 -15.29 -4.04
N TYR A 44 2.53 -14.56 -3.40
CA TYR A 44 3.96 -14.63 -3.68
C TYR A 44 4.52 -16.03 -3.39
N LYS A 45 4.14 -16.61 -2.24
CA LYS A 45 4.54 -17.96 -1.84
C LYS A 45 4.14 -19.03 -2.86
N SER A 46 2.98 -18.90 -3.50
CA SER A 46 2.54 -19.85 -4.53
C SER A 46 3.41 -19.83 -5.79
N LYS A 47 4.05 -18.69 -6.09
CA LYS A 47 4.81 -18.48 -7.33
C LYS A 47 6.33 -18.57 -7.16
N HIS A 48 6.84 -18.24 -5.98
CA HIS A 48 8.26 -18.13 -5.70
C HIS A 48 8.68 -18.94 -4.46
N ARG A 49 9.78 -19.69 -4.58
CA ARG A 49 10.35 -20.49 -3.49
C ARG A 49 11.23 -19.68 -2.53
N SER A 50 11.57 -18.45 -2.88
CA SER A 50 12.39 -17.57 -2.04
C SER A 50 11.59 -17.06 -0.84
N LEU A 51 12.07 -17.33 0.36
CA LEU A 51 11.37 -16.99 1.60
C LEU A 51 11.94 -15.75 2.31
N LYS A 52 12.78 -14.96 1.64
CA LYS A 52 13.39 -13.75 2.24
C LYS A 52 13.00 -12.52 1.43
N LEU A 53 12.23 -11.64 2.05
CA LEU A 53 11.70 -10.43 1.47
C LEU A 53 12.01 -9.23 2.34
N LYS A 54 12.18 -8.08 1.71
CA LYS A 54 12.28 -6.79 2.38
C LYS A 54 11.02 -5.99 2.05
N LEU A 55 10.35 -5.52 3.08
CA LEU A 55 9.10 -4.78 3.01
C LEU A 55 9.40 -3.32 3.36
N GLU A 56 9.25 -2.44 2.37
CA GLU A 56 9.35 -1.00 2.57
C GLU A 56 7.95 -0.40 2.79
N LEU A 57 7.84 0.45 3.80
CA LEU A 57 6.59 1.07 4.25
C LEU A 57 6.85 2.51 4.67
N HIS A 58 5.79 3.30 4.80
CA HIS A 58 5.84 4.57 5.52
C HIS A 58 6.36 4.35 6.96
N PRO A 59 7.25 5.21 7.50
CA PRO A 59 7.90 4.99 8.80
C PRO A 59 6.93 4.84 9.97
N GLU A 60 5.78 5.54 9.95
CA GLU A 60 4.74 5.40 10.98
C GLU A 60 4.20 3.95 11.06
N ILE A 61 4.04 3.30 9.92
CA ILE A 61 3.51 1.93 9.84
C ILE A 61 4.62 0.92 10.11
N ALA A 62 5.83 1.21 9.63
CA ALA A 62 7.01 0.41 9.95
C ALA A 62 7.24 0.35 11.47
N ASP A 63 7.12 1.49 12.16
CA ASP A 63 7.22 1.57 13.61
C ASP A 63 6.09 0.80 14.31
N PHE A 64 4.84 0.98 13.84
CA PHE A 64 3.70 0.23 14.35
C PHE A 64 3.87 -1.30 14.27
N LEU A 65 4.38 -1.81 13.15
CA LEU A 65 4.66 -3.24 12.96
C LEU A 65 5.86 -3.72 13.78
N LYS A 66 6.90 -2.89 13.92
CA LYS A 66 8.07 -3.18 14.78
C LYS A 66 7.69 -3.25 16.26
N ASN A 67 6.77 -2.39 16.71
CA ASN A 67 6.20 -2.44 18.05
C ASN A 67 5.34 -3.69 18.26
N ASN A 68 4.56 -4.09 17.24
CA ASN A 68 3.72 -5.28 17.27
C ASN A 68 4.45 -6.56 16.84
N LYS A 69 5.54 -6.92 17.54
CA LYS A 69 6.35 -8.12 17.24
C LYS A 69 5.55 -9.43 17.20
N LYS A 70 4.49 -9.54 18.01
CA LYS A 70 3.60 -10.73 18.02
C LYS A 70 2.85 -10.88 16.70
N ALA A 71 2.27 -9.79 16.19
CA ALA A 71 1.55 -9.78 14.92
C ALA A 71 2.51 -10.05 13.75
N LEU A 72 3.69 -9.40 13.75
CA LEU A 72 4.71 -9.62 12.74
C LEU A 72 5.20 -11.08 12.71
N ARG A 73 5.44 -11.68 13.88
CA ARG A 73 5.78 -13.10 13.95
C ARG A 73 4.63 -13.97 13.45
N GLY A 74 3.39 -13.69 13.82
CA GLY A 74 2.21 -14.39 13.29
C GLY A 74 2.19 -14.37 11.76
N LEU A 75 2.38 -13.19 11.16
CA LEU A 75 2.44 -13.01 9.71
C LEU A 75 3.57 -13.82 9.07
N MET A 76 4.78 -13.80 9.65
CA MET A 76 5.93 -14.56 9.16
C MET A 76 5.71 -16.07 9.23
N TRP A 77 5.15 -16.54 10.35
CA TRP A 77 4.91 -17.97 10.58
C TRP A 77 3.79 -18.52 9.70
N GLN A 78 2.68 -17.80 9.56
CA GLN A 78 1.58 -18.20 8.69
C GLN A 78 2.02 -18.30 7.22
N ASN A 79 2.87 -17.36 6.79
CA ASN A 79 3.34 -17.29 5.41
C ASN A 79 4.69 -18.01 5.19
N PHE A 80 5.29 -18.59 6.23
CA PHE A 80 6.65 -19.16 6.22
C PHE A 80 7.69 -18.26 5.53
N THR A 81 7.53 -16.95 5.65
CA THR A 81 8.33 -15.95 4.94
C THR A 81 9.02 -15.04 5.95
N TYR A 82 10.31 -14.84 5.75
CA TYR A 82 11.13 -13.90 6.51
C TYR A 82 11.02 -12.51 5.90
N ILE A 83 10.49 -11.57 6.66
CA ILE A 83 10.19 -10.20 6.21
C ILE A 83 11.05 -9.20 6.99
N SER A 84 11.91 -8.47 6.29
CA SER A 84 12.67 -7.36 6.88
C SER A 84 11.93 -6.04 6.63
N ILE A 85 11.52 -5.36 7.71
CA ILE A 85 10.79 -4.08 7.61
C ILE A 85 11.78 -2.91 7.49
N GLU A 86 11.62 -2.09 6.46
CA GLU A 86 12.31 -0.82 6.27
C GLU A 86 11.31 0.33 6.17
N GLY A 87 11.65 1.46 6.80
CA GLY A 87 10.83 2.67 6.74
C GLY A 87 11.39 3.61 5.68
N ASN A 88 10.56 4.01 4.73
CA ASN A 88 10.90 4.96 3.68
C ASN A 88 9.86 6.09 3.65
N ASN A 89 10.32 7.35 3.67
CA ASN A 89 9.45 8.53 3.66
C ASN A 89 8.87 8.83 2.27
N ASP A 90 9.42 8.24 1.22
CA ASP A 90 8.94 8.40 -0.15
C ASP A 90 7.62 7.63 -0.38
N ILE A 91 7.33 6.64 0.48
CA ILE A 91 6.17 5.77 0.37
C ILE A 91 5.00 6.35 1.17
N SER A 92 3.84 6.48 0.54
CA SER A 92 2.62 6.94 1.19
C SER A 92 2.13 5.94 2.25
N ARG A 93 1.32 6.42 3.20
CA ARG A 93 0.76 5.57 4.29
C ARG A 93 -0.10 4.41 3.80
N ASP A 94 -0.62 4.47 2.58
CA ASP A 94 -1.42 3.39 2.01
C ASP A 94 -0.60 2.41 1.14
N GLU A 95 0.64 2.78 0.83
CA GLU A 95 1.46 2.05 -0.14
C GLU A 95 2.47 1.15 0.58
N PHE A 96 2.83 0.06 -0.10
CA PHE A 96 3.91 -0.81 0.34
C PHE A 96 4.65 -1.41 -0.86
N ARG A 97 5.94 -1.67 -0.64
CA ARG A 97 6.83 -2.21 -1.68
C ARG A 97 7.58 -3.42 -1.17
N PHE A 98 7.66 -4.45 -2.00
CA PHE A 98 8.41 -5.67 -1.70
C PHE A 98 9.65 -5.79 -2.58
N LEU A 99 10.80 -5.97 -1.92
CA LEU A 99 12.09 -6.19 -2.55
C LEU A 99 12.56 -7.63 -2.29
N SER A 100 13.04 -8.30 -3.34
CA SER A 100 13.66 -9.61 -3.19
C SER A 100 15.09 -9.48 -2.70
N SER A 101 15.47 -10.29 -1.71
CA SER A 101 16.86 -10.34 -1.22
C SER A 101 17.74 -11.33 -2.00
N GLY A 102 17.20 -12.06 -2.99
CA GLY A 102 17.93 -13.08 -3.75
C GLY A 102 18.43 -12.60 -5.11
N ASN A 103 19.75 -12.49 -5.28
CA ASN A 103 20.49 -12.36 -6.56
C ASN A 103 20.25 -11.08 -7.39
N GLY A 104 20.32 -9.93 -6.72
CA GLY A 104 20.11 -8.61 -7.30
C GLY A 104 18.80 -8.06 -6.74
N GLN A 105 18.87 -6.89 -6.11
CA GLN A 105 17.72 -6.20 -5.54
C GLN A 105 16.73 -5.88 -6.67
N LYS A 106 15.89 -6.84 -7.02
CA LYS A 106 14.79 -6.65 -7.96
C LYS A 106 13.56 -6.33 -7.13
N GLU A 107 12.98 -5.19 -7.44
CA GLU A 107 11.64 -4.86 -7.02
C GLU A 107 10.70 -5.94 -7.55
N ILE A 108 10.00 -6.61 -6.63
CA ILE A 108 9.09 -7.69 -6.97
C ILE A 108 7.74 -7.08 -7.37
N GLU A 109 7.26 -6.14 -6.56
CA GLU A 109 5.97 -5.50 -6.77
C GLU A 109 5.88 -4.19 -5.97
N HIS A 110 5.39 -3.15 -6.62
CA HIS A 110 4.85 -1.96 -5.98
C HIS A 110 3.34 -2.12 -5.88
N VAL A 111 2.82 -2.35 -4.68
CA VAL A 111 1.39 -2.45 -4.45
C VAL A 111 0.92 -1.11 -3.87
N GLY A 112 0.91 -0.11 -4.74
CA GLY A 112 0.08 1.08 -4.52
C GLY A 112 -1.37 0.74 -4.86
N ILE A 113 -2.34 1.56 -4.44
CA ILE A 113 -3.65 1.48 -5.08
C ILE A 113 -3.45 1.93 -6.53
N GLU A 114 -3.55 1.01 -7.48
CA GLU A 114 -3.89 1.38 -8.85
C GLU A 114 -5.29 1.98 -8.81
N HIS A 115 -5.37 3.28 -8.56
CA HIS A 115 -6.58 4.04 -8.76
C HIS A 115 -6.79 4.06 -10.27
N LYS A 116 -7.70 3.21 -10.76
CA LYS A 116 -8.23 3.29 -12.13
C LYS A 116 -8.49 4.77 -12.42
N LYS A 117 -7.70 5.35 -13.31
CA LYS A 117 -8.12 6.56 -14.03
C LYS A 117 -9.35 6.15 -14.82
N ASP A 118 -10.53 6.34 -14.24
CA ASP A 118 -11.77 6.35 -15.00
C ASP A 118 -11.67 7.58 -15.91
N LYS A 119 -11.11 7.35 -17.10
CA LYS A 119 -11.19 8.28 -18.22
C LYS A 119 -12.68 8.41 -18.56
N ALA A 120 -13.26 9.56 -18.25
CA ALA A 120 -14.49 10.05 -18.86
C ALA A 120 -14.23 11.45 -19.39
#